data_AF-A0AAU4BT87-F1
#
_entry.id   AF-A0AAU4BT87-F1
#
_cell.length_a   1.000
_cell.length_b   1.000
_cell.length_c   1.000
_cell.angle_alpha   90.00
_cell.angle_beta   90.00
_cell.angle_gamma   90.00
#
_symmetry.space_group_name_H-M   'P 1'
#
loop_
_entity.id
_entity.type
_entity.pdbx_description
1 polymer ?
#
loop_
_entity_poly.entity_id
_entity_poly.type
_entity_poly.pdbx_seq_one_letter_code
_entity_poly.pdbx_strand_id
1 'polypeptide(L)'
;MLGSVHDAEDLVQETYLRAWRAREQYDETRSSVRTWLYRIATNACLTALKSRGGRPLPSGLVDASDPLAPLVPGEHAWLQPLPDSLLEAGDPAVTVIDRSSLRLAFASALQHLSAR
;
A
#
# COMPACT_ATOMS: atom_id res chain seq x y z
N MET A 1 5.32 2.95 -0.69
CA MET A 1 4.16 2.16 -1.17
C MET A 1 2.89 2.90 -0.76
N LEU A 2 1.82 2.84 -1.55
CA LEU A 2 0.62 3.68 -1.39
C LEU A 2 -0.22 3.39 -0.13
N GLY A 3 0.05 2.29 0.56
CA GLY A 3 -0.57 1.95 1.86
C GLY A 3 -2.00 1.39 1.77
N SER A 4 -2.68 1.53 0.62
CA SER A 4 -4.03 1.02 0.38
C SER A 4 -4.15 0.41 -1.02
N VAL A 5 -4.94 -0.67 -1.12
CA VAL A 5 -5.26 -1.32 -2.39
C VAL A 5 -6.21 -0.48 -3.24
N HIS A 6 -7.23 0.14 -2.62
CA HIS A 6 -8.13 1.05 -3.32
C HIS A 6 -7.37 2.21 -3.98
N ASP A 7 -6.46 2.83 -3.24
CA ASP A 7 -5.66 3.92 -3.80
C ASP A 7 -4.74 3.44 -4.93
N ALA A 8 -4.30 2.18 -4.90
CA ALA A 8 -3.55 1.59 -6.00
C ALA A 8 -4.43 1.38 -7.23
N GLU A 9 -5.67 0.90 -7.06
CA GLU A 9 -6.65 0.75 -8.15
C GLU A 9 -6.99 2.10 -8.78
N ASP A 10 -7.25 3.13 -7.96
CA ASP A 10 -7.50 4.50 -8.43
C ASP A 10 -6.31 5.03 -9.24
N LEU A 11 -5.08 4.74 -8.79
CA LEU A 11 -3.87 5.18 -9.51
C LEU A 11 -3.61 4.40 -10.78
N VAL A 12 -4.03 3.14 -10.88
CA VAL A 12 -4.04 2.39 -12.14
C VAL A 12 -5.00 3.06 -13.13
N GLN A 13 -6.22 3.40 -12.70
CA GLN A 13 -7.19 4.10 -13.54
C GLN A 13 -6.66 5.46 -14.01
N GLU A 14 -6.15 6.28 -13.08
CA GLU A 14 -5.56 7.59 -13.39
C GLU A 14 -4.36 7.47 -14.35
N THR A 15 -3.55 6.41 -14.22
CA THR A 15 -2.45 6.13 -15.14
C THR A 15 -2.96 5.92 -16.56
N TYR A 16 -3.99 5.10 -16.75
CA TYR A 16 -4.58 4.87 -18.07
C TYR A 16 -5.23 6.14 -18.64
N LEU A 17 -5.92 6.93 -17.82
CA LEU A 17 -6.52 8.20 -18.27
C LEU A 17 -5.45 9.21 -18.72
N ARG A 18 -4.35 9.34 -17.97
CA ARG A 18 -3.21 10.19 -18.36
C ARG A 18 -2.55 9.68 -19.63
N ALA A 19 -2.35 8.38 -19.75
CA ALA A 19 -1.80 7.77 -20.96
C ALA A 19 -2.69 8.05 -22.17
N TRP A 20 -4.01 7.86 -22.03
CA TRP A 20 -4.96 8.12 -23.11
C TRP A 20 -4.93 9.57 -23.60
N ARG A 21 -4.85 10.53 -22.67
CA ARG A 21 -4.74 11.96 -22.99
C ARG A 21 -3.39 12.31 -23.63
N ALA A 22 -2.32 11.61 -23.26
CA ALA A 22 -0.96 11.85 -23.75
C ALA A 22 -0.56 10.94 -24.93
N ARG A 23 -1.48 10.13 -25.48
CA ARG A 23 -1.16 9.10 -26.48
C ARG A 23 -0.49 9.64 -27.74
N GLU A 24 -0.83 10.86 -28.15
CA GLU A 24 -0.25 11.53 -29.32
C GLU A 24 1.19 12.00 -29.09
N GLN A 25 1.64 12.05 -27.83
CA GLN A 25 3.01 12.40 -27.45
C GLN A 25 3.88 11.16 -27.19
N TYR A 26 3.32 9.96 -27.34
CA TYR A 26 4.10 8.73 -27.22
C TYR A 26 5.01 8.57 -28.45
N ASP A 27 6.27 8.26 -28.18
CA ASP A 27 7.29 8.05 -29.19
C ASP A 27 7.94 6.68 -28.96
N GLU A 28 7.66 5.76 -29.88
CA GLU A 28 8.16 4.37 -29.85
C GLU A 28 9.68 4.27 -30.02
N THR A 29 10.31 5.28 -30.65
CA THR A 29 11.77 5.30 -30.83
C THR A 29 12.51 5.57 -29.51
N ARG A 30 11.83 6.20 -28.53
CA ARG A 30 12.43 6.60 -27.26
C ARG A 30 12.20 5.59 -26.15
N SER A 31 11.10 4.84 -26.18
CA SER A 31 10.81 3.81 -25.17
C SER A 31 9.66 2.88 -25.57
N SER A 32 9.65 1.67 -24.99
CA SER A 32 8.48 0.79 -25.07
C SER A 32 7.25 1.42 -24.38
N VAL A 33 6.05 1.02 -24.80
CA VAL A 33 4.78 1.41 -24.17
C VAL A 33 4.79 1.08 -22.66
N ARG A 34 5.34 -0.09 -22.29
CA ARG A 34 5.47 -0.50 -20.89
C ARG A 34 6.28 0.52 -20.10
N THR A 35 7.48 0.87 -20.57
CA THR A 35 8.36 1.86 -19.92
C THR A 35 7.67 3.22 -19.80
N TRP A 36 6.97 3.65 -20.84
CA TRP A 36 6.22 4.90 -20.85
C TRP A 36 5.08 4.92 -19.83
N LEU A 37 4.29 3.84 -19.74
CA LEU A 37 3.23 3.68 -18.73
C LEU A 37 3.80 3.63 -17.31
N TYR A 38 4.93 2.95 -17.08
CA TYR A 38 5.60 2.92 -15.78
C TYR A 38 6.02 4.31 -15.32
N ARG A 39 6.50 5.16 -16.23
CA ARG A 39 6.82 6.56 -15.92
C ARG A 39 5.58 7.34 -15.50
N ILE A 40 4.47 7.18 -16.21
CA ILE A 40 3.20 7.84 -15.86
C ILE A 40 2.71 7.38 -14.49
N ALA A 41 2.66 6.06 -14.26
CA ALA A 41 2.25 5.46 -13.00
C ALA A 41 3.12 5.95 -11.84
N THR A 42 4.43 5.98 -12.01
CA THR A 42 5.38 6.46 -11.00
C THR A 42 5.09 7.91 -10.63
N ASN A 43 4.90 8.77 -11.62
CA ASN A 43 4.58 10.17 -11.39
C ASN A 43 3.22 10.33 -10.70
N ALA A 44 2.19 9.57 -11.10
CA ALA A 44 0.88 9.57 -10.45
C ALA A 44 0.98 9.16 -8.97
N CYS A 45 1.68 8.07 -8.67
CA CYS A 45 1.92 7.60 -7.31
C CYS A 45 2.68 8.63 -6.46
N LEU A 46 3.73 9.25 -7.00
CA LEU A 46 4.50 10.28 -6.30
C LEU A 46 3.66 11.53 -6.02
N THR A 47 2.84 11.97 -6.98
CA THR A 47 1.88 13.07 -6.78
C THR A 47 0.89 12.74 -5.68
N ALA A 48 0.31 11.53 -5.69
CA ALA A 48 -0.63 11.09 -4.67
C ALA A 48 0.01 11.07 -3.28
N LEU A 49 1.23 10.52 -3.14
CA LEU A 49 1.97 10.50 -1.88
C LEU A 49 2.25 11.91 -1.35
N LYS A 50 2.59 12.87 -2.22
CA LYS A 50 2.76 14.29 -1.80
C LYS A 50 1.47 14.89 -1.27
N SER A 51 0.31 14.56 -1.85
CA SER A 51 -0.98 15.09 -1.40
C SER A 51 -1.43 14.55 -0.04
N ARG A 52 -1.02 13.32 0.32
CA ARG A 52 -1.42 12.67 1.58
C ARG A 52 -0.88 13.36 2.83
N GLY A 53 0.27 14.03 2.74
CA GLY A 53 0.83 14.78 3.87
C GLY A 53 -0.06 15.91 4.38
N GLY A 54 -1.06 16.34 3.59
CA GLY A 54 -2.03 17.38 3.96
C GLY A 54 -3.44 16.89 4.27
N ARG A 55 -3.70 15.56 4.28
CA ARG A 55 -5.06 15.06 4.53
C ARG A 55 -5.37 15.10 6.04
N PRO A 56 -6.44 15.77 6.49
CA PRO A 56 -6.87 15.66 7.87
C PRO A 56 -7.19 14.20 8.18
N LEU A 57 -6.66 13.71 9.29
CA LEU A 57 -6.81 12.32 9.70
C LEU A 57 -8.29 12.02 10.00
N PRO A 58 -8.72 10.74 9.83
CA PRO A 58 -10.04 10.30 10.25
C PRO A 58 -10.35 10.77 11.67
N SER A 59 -11.58 11.21 11.91
CA SER A 59 -12.09 11.82 13.15
C SER A 59 -12.16 10.88 14.37
N GLY A 60 -11.25 9.93 14.49
CA GLY A 60 -11.09 9.01 15.62
C GLY A 60 -9.64 8.80 16.07
N LEU A 61 -8.70 9.61 15.55
CA LEU A 61 -7.28 9.60 15.94
C LEU A 61 -6.92 10.72 16.95
N VAL A 62 -7.91 11.55 17.29
CA VAL A 62 -7.90 12.45 18.44
C VAL A 62 -8.84 11.84 19.48
N ASP A 63 -8.42 11.83 20.75
CA ASP A 63 -9.28 11.42 21.85
C ASP A 63 -10.53 12.31 21.83
N ALA A 64 -11.73 11.70 21.84
CA ALA A 64 -12.99 12.44 21.85
C ALA A 64 -13.10 13.36 23.09
N SER A 65 -12.33 13.06 24.14
CA SER A 65 -12.23 13.87 25.35
C SER A 65 -11.34 15.11 25.22
N ASP A 66 -10.40 15.14 24.27
CA ASP A 66 -9.49 16.29 24.09
C ASP A 66 -9.12 16.52 22.61
N PRO A 67 -9.86 17.40 21.91
CA PRO A 67 -9.62 17.72 20.51
C PRO A 67 -8.34 18.54 20.25
N LEU A 68 -7.62 18.97 21.31
CA LEU A 68 -6.32 19.67 21.20
C LEU A 68 -5.13 18.76 21.51
N ALA A 69 -5.36 17.49 21.85
CA ALA A 69 -4.30 16.54 22.13
C ALA A 69 -3.34 16.40 20.92
N PRO A 70 -2.02 16.31 21.15
CA PRO A 70 -1.06 16.07 20.08
C PRO A 70 -1.39 14.77 19.34
N LEU A 71 -1.46 14.87 18.01
CA LEU A 71 -1.63 13.70 17.17
C LEU A 71 -0.48 12.72 17.44
N VAL A 72 -0.80 11.53 17.92
CA VAL A 72 0.13 10.40 17.95
C VAL A 72 -0.14 9.59 16.69
N PRO A 73 0.71 9.64 15.65
CA PRO A 73 0.55 8.80 14.49
C PRO A 73 0.69 7.35 14.96
N GLY A 74 -0.39 6.58 14.95
CA GLY A 74 -0.28 5.14 15.07
C GLY A 74 0.65 4.65 13.96
N GLU A 75 1.65 3.85 14.30
CA GLU A 75 2.76 3.47 13.40
C GLU A 75 2.29 2.93 12.04
N HIS A 76 1.04 2.45 11.95
CA HIS A 76 0.43 1.90 10.74
C HIS A 76 -1.03 2.35 10.48
N ALA A 77 -1.42 3.57 10.85
CA ALA A 77 -2.80 4.06 10.71
C ALA A 77 -3.36 4.07 9.26
N TRP A 78 -2.49 3.93 8.25
CA TRP A 78 -2.84 3.98 6.82
C TRP A 78 -2.61 2.66 6.07
N LEU A 79 -2.20 1.60 6.76
CA LEU A 79 -2.02 0.29 6.15
C LEU A 79 -3.36 -0.45 6.19
N GLN A 80 -4.04 -0.55 5.05
CA GLN A 80 -5.23 -1.39 4.97
C GLN A 80 -4.83 -2.87 5.00
N PRO A 81 -5.64 -3.75 5.63
CA PRO A 81 -5.46 -5.18 5.49
C PRO A 81 -5.54 -5.57 4.01
N LEU A 82 -4.68 -6.52 3.60
CA LEU A 82 -4.74 -7.06 2.24
C LEU A 82 -6.13 -7.68 2.03
N PRO A 83 -6.87 -7.32 0.96
CA PRO A 83 -8.21 -7.84 0.70
C PRO A 83 -8.20 -9.37 0.60
N ASP A 84 -9.15 -10.02 1.26
CA ASP A 84 -9.27 -11.48 1.29
C ASP A 84 -9.48 -12.09 -0.10
N SER A 85 -10.01 -11.33 -1.05
CA SER A 85 -10.19 -11.74 -2.45
C SER A 85 -8.88 -11.84 -3.25
N LEU A 86 -7.81 -11.17 -2.80
CA LEU A 86 -6.47 -11.24 -3.41
C LEU A 86 -5.60 -12.31 -2.75
N LEU A 87 -5.99 -12.80 -1.57
CA LEU A 87 -5.49 -14.06 -1.06
C LEU A 87 -6.18 -15.14 -1.91
N GLU A 88 -5.42 -16.01 -2.56
CA GLU A 88 -6.02 -17.27 -3.03
C GLU A 88 -6.52 -17.98 -1.78
N ALA A 89 -7.82 -17.83 -1.49
CA ALA A 89 -8.44 -18.33 -0.28
C ALA A 89 -8.50 -19.86 -0.37
N GLY A 90 -7.39 -20.50 -0.02
CA GLY A 90 -7.41 -21.87 0.45
C GLY A 90 -8.28 -21.96 1.71
N ASP A 91 -8.61 -23.19 2.10
CA ASP A 91 -9.37 -23.49 3.31
C ASP A 91 -8.90 -22.59 4.48
N PRO A 92 -9.80 -21.80 5.12
CA PRO A 92 -9.45 -20.93 6.23
C PRO A 92 -8.68 -21.65 7.34
N ALA A 93 -8.95 -22.95 7.56
CA ALA A 93 -8.21 -23.78 8.50
C ALA A 93 -6.72 -23.89 8.12
N VAL A 94 -6.42 -24.04 6.82
CA VAL A 94 -5.05 -24.13 6.28
C VAL A 94 -4.32 -22.79 6.41
N THR A 95 -4.97 -21.66 6.11
CA THR A 95 -4.35 -20.33 6.26
C THR A 95 -4.00 -20.01 7.72
N VAL A 96 -4.85 -20.39 8.67
CA VAL A 96 -4.58 -20.23 10.10
C VAL A 96 -3.41 -21.11 10.53
N ILE A 97 -3.34 -22.35 10.06
CA ILE A 97 -2.22 -23.27 10.34
C ILE A 97 -0.91 -22.70 9.80
N ASP A 98 -0.88 -22.19 8.57
CA ASP A 98 0.33 -21.61 7.96
C ASP A 98 0.83 -20.39 8.74
N ARG A 99 -0.07 -19.47 9.10
CA ARG A 99 0.28 -18.26 9.87
C ARG A 99 0.82 -18.60 11.26
N SER A 100 0.26 -19.61 11.90
CA SER A 100 0.68 -20.12 13.21
C SER A 100 2.06 -20.78 13.14
N SER A 101 2.27 -21.58 12.10
CA SER A 101 3.54 -22.27 11.83
C SER A 101 4.68 -21.29 11.55
N LEU A 102 4.42 -20.23 10.78
CA LEU A 102 5.41 -19.20 10.46
C LEU A 102 5.79 -18.36 11.68
N ARG A 103 4.82 -18.03 12.55
CA ARG A 103 5.08 -17.36 13.84
C ARG A 103 5.89 -18.23 14.79
N LEU A 104 5.57 -19.52 14.89
CA LEU A 104 6.32 -20.48 15.71
C LEU A 104 7.73 -20.72 15.14
N ALA A 105 7.88 -20.82 13.83
CA ALA A 105 9.18 -20.95 13.17
C ALA A 105 10.04 -19.70 13.41
N PHE A 106 9.47 -18.50 13.33
CA PHE A 106 10.16 -17.25 13.64
C PHE A 106 10.54 -17.14 15.12
N ALA A 107 9.62 -17.44 16.04
CA ALA A 107 9.90 -17.44 17.48
C ALA A 107 10.96 -18.49 17.85
N SER A 108 10.89 -19.69 17.26
CA SER A 108 11.89 -20.74 17.42
C SER A 108 13.24 -20.32 16.84
N ALA A 109 13.27 -19.69 15.66
CA ALA A 109 14.48 -19.15 15.07
C ALA A 109 15.11 -18.09 16.00
N LEU A 110 14.32 -17.17 16.57
CA LEU A 110 14.81 -16.20 17.54
C LEU A 110 15.34 -16.85 18.83
N GLN A 111 14.69 -17.91 19.31
CA GLN A 111 15.14 -18.65 20.50
C GLN A 111 16.42 -19.45 20.25
N HIS A 112 16.62 -19.97 19.03
CA HIS A 112 17.85 -20.68 18.65
C HIS A 112 18.96 -19.73 18.15
N LEU A 113 18.63 -18.47 17.83
CA LEU A 113 19.57 -17.45 17.36
C LEU A 113 20.04 -16.47 18.44
N SER A 114 19.50 -16.51 19.67
CA SER A 114 20.09 -15.79 20.82
C SER A 114 20.96 -16.75 21.65
N ALA A 115 22.23 -16.50 21.98
CA ALA A 115 23.09 -15.32 21.76
C ALA A 115 24.54 -15.79 21.53
N ARG A 116 25.28 -15.04 20.70
CA ARG A 116 26.73 -14.86 20.86
C ARG A 116 27.01 -13.38 21.02
#